data_AF-A0A969I4H5-F1
#
_entry.id   AF-A0A969I4H5-F1
#
_cell.length_a   1.000
_cell.length_b   1.000
_cell.length_c   1.000
_cell.angle_alpha   90.00
_cell.angle_beta   90.00
_cell.angle_gamma   90.00
#
_symmetry.space_group_name_H-M   'P 1'
#
loop_
_entity.id
_entity.type
_entity.pdbx_description
1 polymer ?
#
loop_
_entity_poly.entity_id
_entity_poly.type
_entity_poly.pdbx_seq_one_letter_code
_entity_poly.pdbx_strand_id
1 'polypeptide(L)'
;MSTSPAADWQQVRDRFRSIWGYDDFRPPQGEIVRCLLAGRDALVVLPTGGGKSVCFQLPALLQSGLYLVVSPLVALMENQVA
;
A
#
# COMPACT_ATOMS: atom_id res chain seq x y z
N MET A 1 12.74 -6.75 18.81
CA MET A 1 12.15 -5.75 17.89
C MET A 1 13.24 -5.32 16.93
N SER A 2 13.36 -6.03 15.81
CA SER A 2 14.32 -5.72 14.75
C SER A 2 13.84 -4.45 14.03
N THR A 3 14.62 -3.38 14.11
CA THR A 3 14.40 -2.18 13.30
C THR A 3 14.61 -2.55 11.84
N SER A 4 13.51 -2.64 11.08
CA SER A 4 13.60 -2.79 9.63
C SER A 4 14.34 -1.56 9.09
N PRO A 5 15.37 -1.72 8.24
CA PRO A 5 16.06 -0.58 7.66
C PRO A 5 15.07 0.35 6.95
N ALA A 6 15.34 1.65 6.97
CA ALA A 6 14.53 2.62 6.24
C ALA A 6 14.38 2.15 4.79
N ALA A 7 13.13 1.98 4.32
CA ALA A 7 12.86 1.44 3.00
C ALA A 7 13.52 2.32 1.92
N ASP A 8 14.27 1.72 1.00
CA ASP A 8 14.79 2.42 -0.17
C ASP A 8 13.62 2.89 -1.04
N TRP A 9 13.42 4.22 -1.08
CA TRP A 9 12.28 4.81 -1.77
C TRP A 9 12.34 4.61 -3.29
N GLN A 10 13.53 4.41 -3.86
CA GLN A 10 13.66 4.07 -5.27
C GLN A 10 13.06 2.69 -5.54
N GLN A 11 13.44 1.71 -4.73
CA GLN A 11 12.88 0.35 -4.80
C GLN A 11 11.35 0.34 -4.59
N VAL A 12 10.83 1.16 -3.66
CA VAL A 12 9.38 1.28 -3.44
C VAL A 12 8.66 1.78 -4.69
N ARG A 13 9.18 2.83 -5.34
CA ARG A 13 8.62 3.38 -6.58
C ARG A 13 8.72 2.39 -7.74
N ASP A 14 9.84 1.70 -7.87
CA ASP A 14 10.04 0.72 -8.93
C ASP A 14 9.08 -0.47 -8.75
N ARG A 15 8.88 -0.93 -7.50
CA ARG A 15 7.90 -1.97 -7.20
C ARG A 15 6.48 -1.51 -7.53
N PHE A 16 6.12 -0.29 -7.15
CA PHE A 16 4.83 0.31 -7.51
C PHE A 16 4.63 0.35 -9.04
N ARG A 17 5.58 0.92 -9.77
CA ARG A 17 5.51 1.00 -11.24
C ARG A 17 5.40 -0.38 -11.87
N SER A 18 6.14 -1.37 -11.37
CA SER A 18 6.12 -2.73 -11.93
C SER A 18 4.77 -3.45 -11.81
N ILE A 19 3.96 -3.12 -10.80
CA ILE A 19 2.67 -3.78 -10.55
C ILE A 19 1.52 -3.00 -11.17
N TRP A 20 1.50 -1.67 -11.00
CA TRP A 20 0.36 -0.84 -11.40
C TRP A 20 0.56 -0.09 -12.71
N GLY A 21 1.78 -0.03 -13.25
CA GLY A 21 2.06 0.60 -14.54
C GLY A 21 1.96 2.13 -14.55
N TYR A 22 1.86 2.78 -13.40
CA TYR A 22 1.83 4.25 -13.28
C TYR A 22 3.22 4.83 -13.07
N ASP A 23 3.44 6.06 -13.55
CA ASP A 23 4.73 6.75 -13.45
C ASP A 23 5.16 7.05 -12.00
N ASP A 24 4.21 7.51 -11.18
CA ASP A 24 4.40 7.81 -9.76
C ASP A 24 3.07 7.76 -8.97
N PHE A 25 3.17 7.88 -7.65
CA PHE A 25 2.05 7.95 -6.72
C PHE A 25 1.20 9.21 -6.93
N ARG A 26 -0.12 9.09 -6.77
CA ARG A 26 -0.99 10.26 -6.64
C ARG A 26 -0.93 10.78 -5.20
N PRO A 27 -0.83 12.09 -4.95
CA PRO A 27 -0.94 12.62 -3.59
C PRO A 27 -2.29 12.23 -2.94
N PRO A 28 -2.33 11.80 -1.66
CA PRO A 28 -1.23 11.63 -0.72
C PRO A 28 -0.70 10.18 -0.58
N GLN A 29 -0.88 9.31 -1.58
CA GLN A 29 -0.57 7.87 -1.49
C GLN A 29 0.87 7.59 -1.03
N GLY A 30 1.86 8.32 -1.54
CA GLY A 30 3.25 8.14 -1.14
C GLY A 30 3.49 8.42 0.35
N GLU A 31 2.80 9.41 0.93
CA GLU A 31 2.90 9.72 2.36
C GLU A 31 2.28 8.60 3.21
N ILE A 32 1.15 8.07 2.77
CA ILE A 32 0.48 6.94 3.44
C ILE A 32 1.38 5.70 3.41
N VAL A 33 1.94 5.36 2.24
CA VAL A 33 2.87 4.22 2.09
C VAL A 33 4.09 4.38 2.99
N ARG A 34 4.70 5.58 3.06
CA ARG A 34 5.81 5.84 4.00
C ARG A 34 5.41 5.64 5.45
N CYS A 35 4.21 6.09 5.84
CA CYS A 35 3.69 5.92 7.19
C CYS A 35 3.58 4.43 7.56
N LEU A 36 2.96 3.63 6.68
CA LEU A 36 2.75 2.21 6.91
C LEU A 36 4.05 1.40 6.85
N LEU A 37 4.97 1.71 5.93
CA LEU A 37 6.29 1.06 5.88
C LEU A 37 7.15 1.38 7.11
N ALA A 38 6.94 2.53 7.76
CA ALA A 38 7.55 2.88 9.04
C ALA A 38 6.89 2.18 10.25
N GLY A 39 5.89 1.32 10.01
CA GLY A 39 5.17 0.60 11.07
C GLY A 39 4.27 1.49 11.92
N ARG A 40 3.82 2.63 11.38
CA ARG A 40 2.91 3.55 12.06
C ARG A 40 1.48 3.38 11.59
N ASP A 41 0.54 3.61 12.49
CA ASP A 41 -0.89 3.63 12.18
C ASP A 41 -1.27 4.86 11.36
N ALA A 42 -2.28 4.73 10.51
CA ALA A 42 -2.79 5.81 9.68
C ALA A 42 -4.31 5.76 9.56
N LEU A 43 -4.96 6.92 9.75
CA LEU A 43 -6.35 7.14 9.33
C LEU A 43 -6.34 7.80 7.95
N VAL A 44 -6.91 7.13 6.96
CA VAL A 44 -6.86 7.56 5.55
C VAL A 44 -8.25 7.87 5.04
N VAL A 45 -8.47 9.10 4.61
CA VAL A 45 -9.71 9.54 3.96
C VAL A 45 -9.40 9.91 2.51
N LEU A 46 -9.82 9.06 1.57
CA LEU A 46 -9.70 9.31 0.13
C LEU A 46 -11.03 9.02 -0.55
N PRO A 47 -11.38 9.76 -1.62
CA PRO A 47 -12.59 9.49 -2.40
C PRO A 47 -12.55 8.10 -3.04
N THR A 48 -13.71 7.58 -3.44
CA THR A 48 -13.80 6.40 -4.30
C THR A 48 -13.00 6.63 -5.58
N GLY A 49 -12.23 5.64 -6.02
CA GLY A 49 -11.29 5.78 -7.15
C GLY A 49 -9.97 6.50 -6.83
N GLY A 50 -9.79 7.04 -5.61
CA GLY A 50 -8.54 7.68 -5.16
C GLY A 50 -7.34 6.75 -4.97
N GLY A 51 -7.48 5.45 -5.27
CA GLY A 51 -6.40 4.47 -5.14
C GLY A 51 -6.04 4.09 -3.70
N LYS A 52 -7.05 3.99 -2.82
CA LYS A 52 -6.88 3.54 -1.42
C LYS A 52 -6.20 2.17 -1.32
N SER A 53 -6.56 1.22 -2.20
CA SER A 53 -6.05 -0.15 -2.15
C SER A 53 -4.53 -0.24 -2.28
N VAL A 54 -3.95 0.55 -3.19
CA VAL A 54 -2.50 0.66 -3.40
C VAL A 54 -1.76 0.96 -2.10
N CYS A 55 -2.34 1.83 -1.27
CA CYS A 55 -1.69 2.32 -0.07
C CYS A 55 -1.41 1.22 0.95
N PHE A 56 -2.23 0.16 1.03
CA PHE A 56 -1.99 -0.98 1.92
C PHE A 56 -1.46 -2.22 1.19
N GLN A 57 -1.75 -2.37 -0.11
CA GLN A 57 -1.26 -3.50 -0.91
C GLN A 57 0.24 -3.41 -1.18
N LEU A 58 0.77 -2.21 -1.49
CA LEU A 58 2.21 -2.06 -1.75
C LEU A 58 3.06 -2.37 -0.50
N PRO A 59 2.75 -1.84 0.70
CA PRO A 59 3.44 -2.28 1.92
C PRO A 59 3.38 -3.79 2.16
N ALA A 60 2.22 -4.42 1.92
CA ALA A 60 2.05 -5.86 2.06
C ALA A 60 2.98 -6.67 1.13
N LEU A 61 3.32 -6.14 -0.04
CA LEU A 61 4.22 -6.80 -0.99
C LEU A 61 5.71 -6.52 -0.74
N LEU A 62 6.03 -5.51 0.07
CA LEU A 62 7.40 -5.10 0.39
C LEU A 62 7.89 -5.66 1.73
N GLN A 63 6.96 -5.97 2.64
CA GLN A 63 7.27 -6.51 3.95
C GLN A 63 7.07 -8.04 3.98
N SER A 64 7.88 -8.74 4.77
CA SER A 64 7.68 -10.16 5.02
C SER A 64 6.55 -10.37 6.03
N GLY A 65 5.69 -11.36 5.79
CA GLY A 65 4.66 -11.79 6.75
C GLY A 65 3.26 -11.84 6.12
N LEU A 66 2.25 -11.93 6.97
CA LEU A 66 0.84 -11.92 6.58
C LEU A 66 0.25 -10.52 6.77
N TYR A 67 -0.36 -9.99 5.71
CA TYR A 67 -1.19 -8.79 5.76
C TYR A 67 -2.66 -9.18 5.74
N LEU A 68 -3.43 -8.73 6.75
CA LEU A 68 -4.86 -8.97 6.85
C LEU A 68 -5.65 -7.74 6.39
N VAL A 69 -6.46 -7.91 5.34
CA VAL A 69 -7.39 -6.89 4.86
C VAL A 69 -8.81 -7.29 5.26
N VAL A 70 -9.49 -6.43 6.01
CA VAL A 70 -10.87 -6.64 6.45
C VAL A 70 -11.79 -5.73 5.64
N SER A 71 -12.74 -6.31 4.93
CA SER A 71 -13.76 -5.59 4.15
C SER A 71 -15.14 -6.20 4.42
N PRO A 72 -16.19 -5.39 4.60
CA PRO A 72 -17.55 -5.90 4.80
C PRO A 72 -18.22 -6.38 3.50
N LEU A 73 -17.64 -6.11 2.33
CA LEU A 73 -18.26 -6.38 1.03
C LEU A 73 -17.56 -7.53 0.30
N VAL A 74 -18.14 -8.72 0.34
CA VAL A 74 -17.60 -9.93 -0.34
C VAL A 74 -17.40 -9.71 -1.83
N ALA A 75 -18.37 -9.13 -2.53
CA ALA A 75 -18.26 -8.83 -3.95
C ALA A 75 -17.07 -7.90 -4.28
N LEU A 76 -16.72 -6.99 -3.37
CA LEU A 76 -15.53 -6.15 -3.54
C LEU A 76 -14.25 -6.94 -3.30
N MET A 77 -14.25 -7.88 -2.35
CA MET A 77 -13.10 -8.75 -2.09
C MET A 77 -12.79 -9.63 -3.29
N GLU A 78 -13.80 -10.24 -3.90
CA GLU A 78 -13.64 -11.05 -5.12
C GLU A 78 -12.99 -10.24 -6.25
N ASN A 79 -13.49 -9.02 -6.50
CA ASN A 79 -12.94 -8.10 -7.50
C ASN A 79 -11.50 -7.61 -7.22
N GLN A 80 -10.93 -7.87 -6.05
CA GLN A 80 -9.56 -7.46 -5.69
C GLN A 80 -8.59 -8.64 -5.63
N VAL A 81 -9.07 -9.88 -5.74
CA VAL A 81 -8.27 -11.11 -5.66
C VAL A 81 -8.31 -11.93 -6.96
N ALA A 82 -9.42 -11.85 -7.71
CA ALA A 82 -9.65 -12.59 -8.95
C ALA A 82 -8.79 -12.11 -10.13
#